data_AF-A0A538NES5-F1
#
_entry.id   AF-A0A538NES5-F1
#
_cell.length_a   1.000
_cell.length_b   1.000
_cell.length_c   1.000
_cell.angle_alpha   90.00
_cell.angle_beta   90.00
_cell.angle_gamma   90.00
#
_symmetry.space_group_name_H-M   'P 1'
#
loop_
_entity.id
_entity.type
_entity.pdbx_description
1 polymer ?
#
loop_
_entity_poly.entity_id
_entity_poly.type
_entity_poly.pdbx_seq_one_letter_code
_entity_poly.pdbx_strand_id
1 'polypeptide(L)'
;MRDKLNLNLVWFAPGSAVINYLNNGEPRDQVKVIGFEYFGHSNRACFMFDYSNNIDSACKSWLHESDLTKINRHVFARHAYVKSWGCHTGEEMSKKWYAATGVHMIGAVGKTQFMMEELPILISDGGKWVN
;
A
#
# COMPACT_ATOMS: atom_id res chain seq x y z
N MET A 1 14.08 13.99 15.21
CA MET A 1 14.33 13.54 13.82
C MET A 1 13.16 13.87 12.90
N ARG A 2 11.90 13.62 13.32
CA ARG A 2 10.67 14.01 12.60
C ARG A 2 10.63 15.48 12.17
N ASP A 3 10.82 16.41 13.10
CA ASP A 3 10.71 17.86 12.82
C ASP A 3 11.84 18.36 11.90
N LYS A 4 12.97 17.64 11.85
CA LYS A 4 14.08 17.94 10.93
C LYS A 4 13.81 17.48 9.49
N LEU A 5 12.93 16.49 9.30
CA LEU A 5 12.58 15.91 8.00
C LEU A 5 11.21 16.38 7.49
N ASN A 6 10.53 17.25 8.25
CA ASN A 6 9.19 17.76 7.95
C ASN A 6 8.17 16.64 7.62
N LEU A 7 8.20 15.57 8.41
CA LEU A 7 7.33 14.40 8.21
C LEU A 7 6.01 14.54 8.97
N ASN A 8 4.91 14.37 8.24
CA ASN A 8 3.59 14.22 8.84
C ASN A 8 3.29 12.74 9.12
N LEU A 9 3.30 12.36 10.40
CA LEU A 9 2.91 11.02 10.83
C LEU A 9 1.42 11.01 11.16
N VAL A 10 0.68 10.14 10.47
CA VAL A 10 -0.74 9.92 10.67
C VAL A 10 -0.94 8.51 11.19
N TRP A 11 -1.49 8.40 12.40
CA TRP A 11 -1.84 7.11 12.99
C TRP A 11 -3.25 6.72 12.54
N PHE A 12 -3.42 5.45 12.18
CA PHE A 12 -4.70 4.90 11.78
C PHE A 12 -4.88 3.52 12.41
N ALA A 13 -6.14 3.11 12.56
CA ALA A 13 -6.49 1.79 13.08
C ALA A 13 -7.12 0.91 11.99
N PRO A 14 -8.26 1.27 11.35
CA PRO A 14 -8.86 0.48 10.27
C PRO A 14 -8.38 0.89 8.88
N GLY A 15 -8.52 0.00 7.89
CA GLY A 15 -8.27 0.34 6.48
C GLY A 15 -9.14 1.47 5.92
N SER A 16 -10.34 1.67 6.45
CA SER A 16 -11.19 2.81 6.09
C SER A 16 -10.57 4.16 6.43
N ALA A 17 -9.73 4.24 7.47
CA ALA A 17 -9.02 5.46 7.83
C ALA A 17 -7.95 5.83 6.79
N VAL A 18 -7.30 4.83 6.17
CA VAL A 18 -6.36 5.05 5.06
C VAL A 18 -7.09 5.65 3.85
N ILE A 19 -8.23 5.08 3.47
CA ILE A 19 -9.06 5.60 2.36
C ILE A 19 -9.52 7.03 2.67
N ASN A 20 -9.99 7.28 3.89
CA ASN A 20 -10.44 8.61 4.30
C ASN A 20 -9.28 9.63 4.23
N TYR A 21 -8.08 9.26 4.64
CA TYR A 21 -6.91 10.14 4.55
C TYR A 21 -6.49 10.40 3.10
N LEU A 22 -6.52 9.39 2.23
CA LEU A 22 -6.25 9.57 0.81
C LEU A 22 -7.26 10.52 0.18
N ASN A 23 -8.56 10.36 0.48
CA ASN A 23 -9.61 11.17 -0.09
C ASN A 23 -9.66 12.60 0.48
N ASN A 24 -9.52 12.76 1.79
CA ASN A 24 -9.89 13.98 2.52
C ASN A 24 -8.79 14.51 3.45
N GLY A 25 -7.64 13.85 3.55
CA GLY A 25 -6.56 14.24 4.47
C GLY A 25 -5.83 15.52 4.10
N GLU A 26 -5.95 15.98 2.85
CA GLU A 26 -5.41 17.23 2.32
C GLU A 26 -6.39 17.81 1.28
N PRO A 27 -6.28 19.09 0.90
CA PRO A 27 -7.05 19.66 -0.22
C PRO A 27 -6.64 19.04 -1.56
N ARG A 28 -7.20 17.87 -1.92
CA ARG A 28 -6.75 17.05 -3.07
C ARG A 28 -6.93 17.71 -4.43
N ASP A 29 -7.66 18.80 -4.55
CA ASP A 29 -7.71 19.60 -5.78
C ASP A 29 -6.44 20.45 -5.98
N GLN A 30 -5.68 20.67 -4.91
CA GLN A 30 -4.45 21.46 -4.89
C GLN A 30 -3.21 20.59 -4.61
N VAL A 31 -3.36 19.58 -3.73
CA VAL A 31 -2.28 18.72 -3.24
C VAL A 31 -2.56 17.26 -3.61
N LYS A 32 -2.08 16.87 -4.80
CA LYS A 32 -2.18 15.49 -5.30
C LYS A 32 -1.14 14.58 -4.66
N VAL A 33 -1.48 13.30 -4.52
CA VAL A 33 -0.53 12.26 -4.13
C VAL A 33 0.35 11.91 -5.34
N ILE A 34 1.64 12.19 -5.24
CA ILE A 34 2.64 11.85 -6.28
C ILE A 34 3.36 10.52 -5.99
N GLY A 35 3.23 10.00 -4.76
CA GLY A 35 3.89 8.79 -4.31
C GLY A 35 3.07 8.08 -3.24
N PHE A 36 2.93 6.76 -3.36
CA PHE A 36 2.36 5.89 -2.33
C PHE A 36 3.19 4.62 -2.24
N GLU A 37 3.77 4.38 -1.07
CA GLU A 37 4.52 3.16 -0.82
C GLU A 37 3.97 2.45 0.40
N TYR A 38 3.70 1.16 0.25
CA TYR A 38 3.25 0.30 1.32
C TYR A 38 4.37 -0.64 1.77
N PHE A 39 4.70 -0.58 3.06
CA PHE A 39 5.63 -1.47 3.73
C PHE A 39 4.88 -2.23 4.81
N GLY A 40 4.85 -3.55 4.71
CA GLY A 40 4.17 -4.39 5.68
C GLY A 40 3.80 -5.75 5.10
N HIS A 41 2.99 -6.49 5.85
CA HIS A 41 2.49 -7.79 5.44
C HIS A 41 1.34 -7.65 4.44
N SER A 42 1.31 -8.54 3.46
CA SER A 42 0.22 -8.60 2.51
C SER A 42 0.06 -10.01 1.97
N ASN A 43 -1.11 -10.24 1.40
CA ASN A 43 -1.32 -11.35 0.48
C ASN A 43 -1.74 -10.76 -0.88
N ARG A 44 -2.23 -11.60 -1.79
CA ARG A 44 -2.65 -11.14 -3.11
C ARG A 44 -3.75 -10.07 -3.10
N ALA A 45 -4.61 -10.05 -2.07
CA ALA A 45 -5.87 -9.29 -2.02
C ALA A 45 -5.90 -8.20 -0.92
N CYS A 46 -4.96 -8.19 0.04
CA CYS A 46 -4.98 -7.29 1.18
C CYS A 46 -3.62 -6.70 1.53
N PHE A 47 -3.60 -5.41 1.88
CA PHE A 47 -2.60 -4.85 2.79
C PHE A 47 -3.03 -5.13 4.24
N MET A 48 -2.11 -5.62 5.08
CA MET A 48 -2.39 -6.00 6.46
C MET A 48 -1.70 -5.03 7.42
N PHE A 49 -2.46 -4.37 8.28
CA PHE A 49 -1.95 -3.29 9.14
C PHE A 49 -1.59 -3.75 10.54
N ASP A 50 -2.18 -4.84 11.01
CA ASP A 50 -2.01 -5.36 12.35
C ASP A 50 -1.60 -6.84 12.33
N TYR A 51 -0.48 -7.13 11.67
CA TYR A 51 0.16 -8.42 11.86
C TYR A 51 0.84 -8.42 13.24
N SER A 52 0.08 -8.65 14.31
CA SER A 52 0.48 -8.41 15.70
C SER A 52 -0.21 -9.34 16.71
N ASN A 53 0.63 -9.99 17.54
CA ASN A 53 0.54 -10.67 18.85
C ASN A 53 -0.79 -10.93 19.59
N ASN A 54 -1.93 -10.34 19.22
CA ASN A 54 -3.21 -10.56 19.88
C ASN A 54 -3.89 -11.86 19.46
N ILE A 55 -3.68 -12.28 18.20
CA ILE A 55 -4.12 -13.57 17.66
C ILE A 55 -2.99 -14.08 16.77
N ASP A 56 -2.50 -15.28 17.06
CA ASP A 56 -1.46 -15.90 16.24
C ASP A 56 -1.95 -16.07 14.79
N SER A 57 -1.11 -15.65 13.85
CA SER A 57 -1.32 -15.85 12.41
C SER A 57 -2.61 -15.21 11.83
N ALA A 58 -3.18 -14.19 12.47
CA ALA A 58 -4.36 -13.47 11.96
C ALA A 58 -4.18 -11.95 11.97
N CYS A 59 -4.92 -11.28 11.08
CA CYS A 59 -4.96 -9.82 10.92
C CYS A 59 -6.42 -9.36 11.18
N LYS A 60 -6.61 -8.34 12.04
CA LYS A 60 -7.93 -7.75 12.33
C LYS A 60 -8.15 -6.40 11.65
N SER A 61 -7.10 -5.85 11.04
CA SER A 61 -7.12 -4.59 10.31
C SER A 61 -6.36 -4.70 9.00
N TRP A 62 -7.11 -4.61 7.91
CA TRP A 62 -6.59 -4.70 6.56
C TRP A 62 -7.28 -3.69 5.63
N LEU A 63 -6.69 -3.50 4.46
CA LEU A 63 -7.32 -2.86 3.31
C LEU A 63 -7.47 -3.92 2.22
N HIS A 64 -8.71 -4.37 2.00
CA HIS A 64 -9.02 -5.37 0.97
C HIS A 64 -9.15 -4.69 -0.39
N GLU A 65 -8.77 -5.39 -1.46
CA GLU A 65 -8.79 -4.87 -2.82
C GLU A 65 -10.17 -4.39 -3.31
N SER A 66 -11.26 -4.94 -2.77
CA SER A 66 -12.63 -4.48 -3.08
C SER A 66 -12.89 -3.05 -2.60
N ASP A 67 -12.23 -2.64 -1.51
CA ASP A 67 -12.39 -1.32 -0.92
C ASP A 67 -11.60 -0.24 -1.67
N LEU A 68 -10.68 -0.63 -2.56
CA LEU A 68 -9.91 0.32 -3.38
C LEU A 68 -10.82 1.19 -4.24
N THR A 69 -11.98 0.68 -4.64
CA THR A 69 -12.99 1.42 -5.41
C THR A 69 -13.57 2.63 -4.66
N LYS A 70 -13.39 2.70 -3.34
CA LYS A 70 -13.78 3.84 -2.49
C LYS A 70 -12.74 4.96 -2.51
N ILE A 71 -11.56 4.74 -3.09
CA ILE A 71 -10.56 5.79 -3.30
C ILE A 71 -11.03 6.67 -4.47
N ASN A 72 -11.10 7.97 -4.24
CA ASN A 72 -11.39 8.92 -5.30
C ASN A 72 -10.19 8.94 -6.27
N ARG A 73 -10.36 8.46 -7.50
CA ARG A 73 -9.28 8.38 -8.50
C ARG A 73 -8.52 9.69 -8.74
N HIS A 74 -9.16 10.84 -8.48
CA HIS A 74 -8.53 12.15 -8.65
C HIS A 74 -7.55 12.51 -7.54
N VAL A 75 -7.39 11.69 -6.49
CA VAL A 75 -6.43 11.97 -5.41
C VAL A 75 -4.98 11.86 -5.89
N PHE A 76 -4.73 11.00 -6.89
CA PHE A 76 -3.39 10.78 -7.43
C PHE A 76 -3.08 11.70 -8.61
N ALA A 77 -1.80 12.07 -8.74
CA ALA A 77 -1.29 12.65 -9.96
C ALA A 77 -1.20 11.60 -11.09
N ARG A 78 -1.25 12.04 -12.35
CA ARG A 78 -1.29 11.18 -13.56
C ARG A 78 -0.14 10.16 -13.66
N HIS A 79 0.98 10.42 -12.99
CA HIS A 79 2.16 9.56 -12.98
C HIS A 79 2.66 9.30 -11.56
N ALA A 80 1.73 9.23 -10.59
CA ALA A 80 2.09 8.94 -9.22
C ALA A 80 2.81 7.59 -9.13
N TYR A 81 3.92 7.56 -8.39
CA TYR A 81 4.66 6.34 -8.13
C TYR A 81 3.96 5.55 -7.04
N VAL A 82 3.47 4.34 -7.36
CA VAL A 82 2.78 3.50 -6.38
C VAL A 82 3.49 2.15 -6.31
N LYS A 83 3.92 1.75 -5.11
CA LYS A 83 4.57 0.46 -4.89
C LYS A 83 4.14 -0.19 -3.58
N SER A 84 3.78 -1.46 -3.64
CA SER A 84 3.72 -2.32 -2.47
C SER A 84 5.01 -3.13 -2.40
N TRP A 85 5.65 -3.12 -1.24
CA TRP A 85 6.82 -3.96 -0.94
C TRP A 85 6.44 -5.28 -0.26
N GLY A 86 5.16 -5.50 -0.01
CA GLY A 86 4.65 -6.72 0.59
C GLY A 86 4.48 -7.87 -0.41
N CYS A 87 4.49 -9.10 0.12
CA CYS A 87 4.34 -10.34 -0.65
C CYS A 87 3.05 -10.37 -1.49
N HIS A 88 3.11 -11.03 -2.64
CA HIS A 88 1.98 -11.45 -3.48
C HIS A 88 1.05 -10.36 -4.04
N THR A 89 1.24 -9.08 -3.70
CA THR A 89 0.35 -7.97 -4.13
C THR A 89 0.29 -7.76 -5.65
N GLY A 90 1.30 -8.21 -6.38
CA GLY A 90 1.32 -8.18 -7.84
C GLY A 90 0.40 -9.23 -8.50
N GLU A 91 -0.05 -10.22 -7.75
CA GLU A 91 -0.87 -11.33 -8.29
C GLU A 91 -2.34 -10.91 -8.51
N GLU A 92 -2.85 -9.96 -7.72
CA GLU A 92 -4.25 -9.49 -7.81
C GLU A 92 -4.38 -7.98 -7.57
N MET A 93 -3.88 -7.48 -6.43
CA MET A 93 -4.03 -6.08 -6.03
C MET A 93 -3.52 -5.06 -7.06
N SER A 94 -2.40 -5.29 -7.76
CA SER A 94 -1.90 -4.34 -8.78
C SER A 94 -2.95 -4.03 -9.85
N LYS A 95 -3.67 -5.06 -10.34
CA LYS A 95 -4.73 -4.88 -11.35
C LYS A 95 -5.93 -4.14 -10.77
N LYS A 96 -6.33 -4.48 -9.54
CA LYS A 96 -7.48 -3.85 -8.86
C LYS A 96 -7.20 -2.40 -8.49
N TRP A 97 -5.96 -2.09 -8.10
CA TRP A 97 -5.51 -0.74 -7.85
C TRP A 97 -5.61 0.14 -9.10
N TYR A 98 -5.12 -0.35 -10.24
CA TYR A 98 -5.26 0.36 -11.51
C TYR A 98 -6.73 0.56 -11.90
N ALA A 99 -7.55 -0.47 -11.78
CA ALA A 99 -8.98 -0.36 -12.08
C ALA A 99 -9.71 0.68 -11.21
N ALA A 100 -9.32 0.80 -9.93
CA ALA A 100 -9.94 1.73 -9.00
C ALA A 100 -9.43 3.18 -9.16
N THR A 101 -8.12 3.35 -9.34
CA THR A 101 -7.44 4.65 -9.22
C THR A 101 -6.95 5.23 -10.54
N GLY A 102 -6.80 4.40 -11.58
CA GLY A 102 -6.16 4.77 -12.85
C GLY A 102 -4.62 4.87 -12.78
N VAL A 103 -4.01 4.55 -11.63
CA VAL A 103 -2.55 4.57 -11.44
C VAL A 103 -2.02 3.14 -11.36
N HIS A 104 -0.87 2.87 -11.95
CA HIS A 104 -0.24 1.54 -11.86
C HIS A 104 0.45 1.36 -10.50
N MET A 105 0.16 0.25 -9.84
CA MET A 105 0.85 -0.15 -8.62
C MET A 105 1.83 -1.27 -8.91
N ILE A 106 3.10 -1.05 -8.58
CA ILE A 106 4.13 -2.08 -8.60
C ILE A 106 3.89 -3.01 -7.39
N GLY A 107 3.72 -4.31 -7.65
CA GLY A 107 3.53 -5.33 -6.62
C GLY A 107 4.37 -6.58 -6.88
N ALA A 108 4.61 -7.36 -5.83
CA ALA A 108 5.38 -8.60 -5.92
C ALA A 108 4.51 -9.78 -6.39
N VAL A 109 5.00 -10.56 -7.35
CA VAL A 109 4.58 -11.95 -7.55
C VAL A 109 5.54 -12.84 -6.75
N GLY A 110 5.02 -13.58 -5.77
CA GLY A 110 5.82 -14.32 -4.80
C GLY A 110 6.14 -13.56 -3.50
N LYS A 111 7.03 -14.15 -2.70
CA LYS A 111 7.41 -13.67 -1.37
C LYS A 111 8.49 -12.60 -1.43
N THR A 112 8.36 -11.60 -0.56
CA THR A 112 9.41 -10.63 -0.27
C THR A 112 9.99 -10.88 1.11
N GLN A 113 11.25 -10.48 1.30
CA GLN A 113 11.94 -10.54 2.59
C GLN A 113 12.52 -9.17 2.93
N PHE A 114 12.29 -8.76 4.18
CA PHE A 114 12.95 -7.59 4.77
C PHE A 114 14.33 -8.01 5.26
N MET A 115 15.35 -7.30 4.78
CA MET A 115 16.73 -7.45 5.24
C MET A 115 17.10 -6.22 6.09
N MET A 116 18.17 -6.31 6.87
CA MET A 116 18.63 -5.15 7.63
C MET A 116 19.14 -4.08 6.66
N GLU A 117 18.66 -2.84 6.85
CA GLU A 117 19.13 -1.64 6.16
C GLU A 117 18.89 -1.61 4.63
N GLU A 118 18.04 -2.49 4.09
CA GLU A 118 17.74 -2.56 2.67
C GLU A 118 16.23 -2.59 2.38
N LEU A 119 15.85 -2.21 1.15
CA LEU A 119 14.48 -2.36 0.67
C LEU A 119 14.13 -3.85 0.49
N PRO A 120 12.86 -4.26 0.65
CA PRO A 120 12.49 -5.66 0.54
C PRO A 120 12.85 -6.30 -0.81
N ILE A 121 13.45 -7.49 -0.75
CA ILE A 121 13.88 -8.26 -1.93
C ILE A 121 12.93 -9.43 -2.21
N LEU A 122 12.85 -9.87 -3.46
CA LEU A 122 12.12 -11.08 -3.85
C LEU A 122 12.95 -12.32 -3.52
N ILE A 123 12.33 -13.30 -2.87
CA ILE A 123 13.01 -14.55 -2.45
C ILE A 123 12.37 -15.81 -3.04
N SER A 124 11.21 -15.68 -3.69
CA SER A 124 10.60 -16.80 -4.41
C SER A 124 11.32 -17.08 -5.72
N ASP A 125 11.50 -18.36 -6.03
CA ASP A 125 11.90 -18.77 -7.37
C ASP A 125 10.86 -18.27 -8.41
N GLY A 126 11.35 -17.68 -9.50
CA GLY A 126 10.51 -16.98 -10.50
C GLY A 126 9.81 -15.71 -10.00
N GLY A 127 10.13 -15.21 -8.80
CA GLY A 127 9.57 -13.99 -8.24
C GLY A 127 9.90 -12.76 -9.08
N LYS A 128 8.94 -11.85 -9.23
CA LYS A 128 9.11 -10.63 -10.03
C LYS A 128 8.21 -9.49 -9.57
N TRP A 129 8.60 -8.27 -9.90
CA TRP A 129 7.78 -7.07 -9.73
C TRP A 129 6.93 -6.86 -10.99
N VAL A 130 5.62 -6.62 -10.81
CA VAL A 130 4.64 -6.39 -11.90
C VAL A 130 3.78 -5.17 -11.60
N ASN A 131 3.12 -4.61 -12.61
CA ASN A 131 2.22 -3.46 -12.48
C ASN A 131 0.99 -3.54 -13.38
#